data_AF-A0AAU9QRZ0-F1
#
_entry.id   AF-A0AAU9QRZ0-F1
#
_cell.length_a   1.000
_cell.length_b   1.000
_cell.length_c   1.000
_cell.angle_alpha   90.00
_cell.angle_beta   90.00
_cell.angle_gamma   90.00
#
_symmetry.space_group_name_H-M   'P 1'
#
loop_
_entity.id
_entity.type
_entity.pdbx_description
1 polymer ?
#
loop_
_entity_poly.entity_id
_entity_poly.type
_entity_poly.pdbx_seq_one_letter_code
_entity_poly.pdbx_strand_id
1 'polypeptide(L)'
;MIKQGGEWYECDAFNQMTVMCLDEFYYYNIALYGELTLRNQSMTLSFLAAYDAQTLSDLILNLRKDGFVVSALDIGDEHYDVREALQQQSPESVDRDVVLLMNQYPQDAPRTLDWLRAQEFEASLPKVKANLTSDGEMLELTITRL
;
A
#
# COMPACT_ATOMS: atom_id res chain seq x y z
N MET A 1 -0.24 -19.35 26.04
CA MET A 1 0.83 -18.47 25.54
C MET A 1 0.40 -18.08 24.14
N ILE A 2 -0.19 -16.89 23.97
CA ILE A 2 -0.76 -16.47 22.69
C ILE A 2 0.40 -15.91 21.85
N LYS A 3 0.86 -16.65 20.84
CA LYS A 3 1.81 -16.12 19.85
C LYS A 3 1.08 -14.97 19.14
N GLN A 4 1.56 -13.74 19.34
CA GLN A 4 1.11 -12.59 18.54
C GLN A 4 1.88 -12.61 17.23
N GLY A 5 1.34 -13.31 16.22
CA GLY A 5 1.85 -13.31 14.84
C GLY A 5 2.51 -14.62 14.37
N GLY A 6 2.52 -14.79 13.04
CA GLY A 6 3.19 -15.87 12.33
C GLY A 6 4.72 -15.74 12.35
N GLU A 7 5.41 -16.85 12.05
CA GLU A 7 6.85 -16.87 11.79
C GLU A 7 7.08 -16.93 10.28
N TRP A 8 8.07 -16.20 9.77
CA TRP A 8 8.44 -16.28 8.36
C TRP A 8 9.04 -17.66 8.05
N TYR A 9 8.59 -18.28 6.96
CA TYR A 9 9.13 -19.55 6.46
C TYR A 9 9.34 -19.50 4.95
N GLU A 10 10.32 -20.25 4.45
CA GLU A 10 10.53 -20.39 3.00
C GLU A 10 9.37 -21.20 2.42
N CYS A 11 8.63 -20.61 1.49
CA CYS A 11 7.46 -21.23 0.87
C CYS A 11 7.64 -21.51 -0.62
N ASP A 12 8.52 -20.77 -1.29
CA ASP A 12 8.86 -21.02 -2.68
C ASP A 12 10.28 -20.56 -3.03
N ALA A 13 10.85 -21.15 -4.09
CA ALA A 13 12.15 -20.82 -4.64
C ALA A 13 12.07 -20.84 -6.17
N PHE A 14 11.78 -19.69 -6.79
CA PHE A 14 11.76 -19.53 -8.24
C PHE A 14 12.98 -18.76 -8.73
N ASN A 15 13.70 -19.28 -9.72
CA ASN A 15 14.71 -18.53 -10.50
C ASN A 15 15.71 -17.70 -9.66
N GLN A 16 16.28 -18.29 -8.59
CA GLN A 16 17.25 -17.65 -7.67
C GLN A 16 16.66 -16.58 -6.74
N MET A 17 15.33 -16.52 -6.61
CA MET A 17 14.62 -15.66 -5.68
C MET A 17 14.06 -16.50 -4.54
N THR A 18 14.46 -16.18 -3.32
CA THR A 18 13.88 -16.78 -2.11
C THR A 18 12.59 -16.04 -1.80
N VAL A 19 11.48 -16.78 -1.72
CA VAL A 19 10.17 -16.27 -1.30
C VAL A 19 9.91 -16.79 0.10
N MET A 20 9.73 -15.86 1.03
CA MET A 20 9.33 -16.18 2.40
C MET A 20 7.87 -15.85 2.57
N CYS A 21 7.09 -16.75 3.15
CA CYS A 21 5.70 -16.51 3.50
C CYS A 21 5.59 -16.25 5.00
N LEU A 22 4.60 -15.46 5.35
CA LEU A 22 4.14 -15.21 6.70
C LEU A 22 2.66 -15.59 6.73
N ASP A 23 2.34 -16.61 7.51
CA ASP A 23 0.95 -16.95 7.80
C ASP A 23 0.24 -15.78 8.51
N GLU A 24 -1.03 -15.96 8.86
CA GLU A 24 -1.85 -14.93 9.48
C GLU A 24 -1.10 -14.15 10.57
N PHE A 25 -0.96 -12.85 10.34
CA PHE A 25 -0.43 -11.88 11.29
C PHE A 25 -1.34 -10.66 11.34
N TYR A 26 -1.18 -9.84 12.38
CA TYR A 26 -1.99 -8.65 12.58
C TYR A 26 -1.20 -7.38 12.29
N TYR A 27 -1.60 -6.64 11.27
CA TYR A 27 -1.20 -5.24 11.09
C TYR A 27 -2.24 -4.36 11.79
N TYR A 28 -1.88 -3.89 12.99
CA TYR A 28 -2.82 -3.34 13.96
C TYR A 28 -3.95 -4.34 14.30
N ASN A 29 -5.15 -4.11 13.78
CA ASN A 29 -6.36 -4.91 14.00
C ASN A 29 -6.75 -5.74 12.76
N ILE A 30 -5.96 -5.70 11.69
CA ILE A 30 -6.25 -6.35 10.41
C ILE A 30 -5.45 -7.65 10.31
N ALA A 31 -6.13 -8.77 10.09
CA ALA A 31 -5.49 -10.04 9.78
C ALA A 31 -5.04 -10.05 8.32
N LEU A 32 -3.75 -10.30 8.09
CA LEU A 32 -3.10 -10.30 6.78
C LEU A 32 -2.24 -11.54 6.61
N TYR A 33 -1.97 -11.90 5.35
CA TYR A 33 -1.00 -12.92 4.97
C TYR A 33 0.16 -12.24 4.25
N GLY A 34 1.39 -12.56 4.62
CA GLY A 34 2.57 -11.88 4.08
C GLY A 34 3.37 -12.74 3.11
N GLU A 35 3.96 -12.08 2.13
CA GLU A 35 4.99 -12.61 1.27
C GLU A 35 6.17 -11.63 1.27
N LEU A 36 7.39 -12.16 1.31
CA LEU A 36 8.63 -11.41 1.22
C LEU A 36 9.43 -11.93 0.05
N THR A 37 9.70 -11.03 -0.88
CA THR A 37 10.51 -11.27 -2.05
C THR A 37 11.79 -10.43 -1.98
N LEU A 38 12.94 -11.08 -2.13
CA LEU A 38 14.27 -10.45 -2.17
C LEU A 38 14.80 -10.41 -3.61
N ARG A 39 15.09 -9.21 -4.13
CA ARG A 39 15.63 -9.03 -5.49
C ARG A 39 16.81 -8.06 -5.49
N ASN A 40 18.03 -8.56 -5.70
CA ASN A 40 19.24 -7.74 -5.73
C ASN A 40 19.39 -6.83 -4.49
N GLN A 41 19.13 -5.53 -4.64
CA GLN A 41 19.22 -4.51 -3.60
C GLN A 41 17.84 -4.08 -3.06
N SER A 42 16.74 -4.60 -3.63
CA SER A 42 15.39 -4.27 -3.19
C SER A 42 14.74 -5.42 -2.42
N MET A 43 13.97 -5.06 -1.41
CA MET A 43 13.14 -5.95 -0.62
C MET A 43 11.68 -5.54 -0.78
N THR A 44 10.82 -6.50 -1.11
CA THR A 44 9.38 -6.28 -1.28
C THR A 44 8.62 -7.17 -0.31
N LEU A 45 7.78 -6.54 0.52
CA LEU A 45 6.82 -7.20 1.41
C LEU A 45 5.43 -7.00 0.81
N SER A 46 4.74 -8.07 0.44
CA SER A 46 3.34 -8.03 0.00
C SER A 46 2.46 -8.57 1.11
N PHE A 47 1.37 -7.89 1.41
CA PHE A 47 0.39 -8.31 2.41
C PHE A 47 -0.99 -8.42 1.78
N LEU A 48 -1.63 -9.58 1.93
CA LEU A 48 -2.87 -9.94 1.26
C LEU A 48 -4.02 -10.06 2.25
N ALA A 49 -5.20 -9.58 1.85
CA ALA A 49 -6.47 -9.81 2.51
C ALA A 49 -7.61 -9.90 1.48
N ALA A 50 -8.70 -10.58 1.85
CA ALA A 50 -9.93 -10.49 1.08
C ALA A 50 -10.46 -9.04 1.13
N TYR A 51 -11.10 -8.61 0.05
CA TYR A 51 -11.69 -7.30 -0.01
C TYR A 51 -12.84 -7.15 0.99
N ASP A 52 -12.77 -6.07 1.76
CA ASP A 52 -13.83 -5.55 2.61
C ASP A 52 -13.61 -4.04 2.77
N ALA A 53 -14.68 -3.25 2.66
CA ALA A 53 -14.58 -1.79 2.64
C ALA A 53 -14.01 -1.23 3.95
N GLN A 54 -14.29 -1.88 5.09
CA GLN A 54 -13.72 -1.50 6.38
C GLN A 54 -12.21 -1.81 6.41
N THR A 55 -11.81 -2.98 5.90
CA THR A 55 -10.40 -3.38 5.80
C THR A 55 -9.59 -2.42 4.92
N LEU A 56 -10.11 -2.05 3.75
CA LEU A 56 -9.49 -1.03 2.89
C LEU A 56 -9.31 0.31 3.63
N SER A 57 -10.37 0.77 4.29
CA SER A 57 -10.35 2.02 5.06
C SER A 57 -9.32 1.98 6.20
N ASP A 58 -9.26 0.85 6.93
CA ASP A 58 -8.31 0.66 8.02
C ASP A 58 -6.87 0.62 7.51
N LEU A 59 -6.59 0.00 6.37
CA LEU A 59 -5.25 0.01 5.74
C LEU A 59 -4.81 1.44 5.39
N ILE A 60 -5.70 2.21 4.76
CA ILE A 60 -5.47 3.63 4.42
C ILE A 60 -5.16 4.44 5.69
N LEU A 61 -5.92 4.25 6.76
CA LEU A 61 -5.71 4.94 8.03
C LEU A 61 -4.42 4.52 8.72
N ASN A 62 -4.09 3.23 8.69
CA ASN A 62 -2.89 2.69 9.32
C ASN A 62 -1.61 3.15 8.60
N LEU A 63 -1.61 3.22 7.26
CA LEU A 63 -0.51 3.84 6.51
C LEU A 63 -0.29 5.31 6.91
N ARG A 64 -1.38 6.07 7.08
CA ARG A 64 -1.28 7.46 7.57
C ARG A 64 -0.72 7.54 8.99
N LYS A 65 -1.13 6.62 9.89
CA LYS A 65 -0.56 6.54 11.26
C LYS A 65 0.94 6.23 11.22
N ASP A 66 1.39 5.45 10.25
CA ASP A 66 2.81 5.17 10.00
C ASP A 66 3.54 6.31 9.28
N GLY A 67 2.91 7.46 9.06
CA GLY A 67 3.55 8.63 8.46
C GLY A 67 3.76 8.53 6.94
N PHE A 68 3.01 7.65 6.28
CA PHE A 68 2.88 7.66 4.84
C PHE A 68 1.84 8.71 4.39
N VAL A 69 2.09 9.30 3.23
CA VAL A 69 1.20 10.22 2.54
C VAL A 69 1.00 9.73 1.11
N VAL A 70 -0.21 9.94 0.58
CA VAL A 70 -0.55 9.57 -0.79
C VAL A 70 0.24 10.44 -1.76
N SER A 71 0.85 9.82 -2.76
CA SER A 71 1.65 10.45 -3.80
C SER A 71 1.01 10.35 -5.18
N ALA A 72 0.24 9.29 -5.44
CA ALA A 72 -0.58 9.16 -6.64
C ALA A 72 -1.75 8.20 -6.37
N LEU A 73 -2.80 8.32 -7.17
CA LEU A 73 -3.95 7.43 -7.16
C LEU A 73 -4.34 7.05 -8.59
N ASP A 74 -4.70 5.79 -8.79
CA ASP A 74 -5.40 5.30 -9.97
C ASP A 74 -6.72 4.69 -9.51
N ILE A 75 -7.86 5.18 -10.01
CA ILE A 75 -9.19 4.61 -9.70
C ILE A 75 -10.01 4.58 -10.99
N GLY A 76 -10.43 3.38 -11.42
CA GLY A 76 -11.06 3.22 -12.72
C GLY A 76 -10.11 3.65 -13.86
N ASP A 77 -10.55 4.60 -14.68
CA ASP A 77 -9.77 5.16 -15.79
C ASP A 77 -9.08 6.49 -15.43
N GLU A 78 -9.18 6.94 -14.18
CA GLU A 78 -8.60 8.21 -13.71
C GLU A 78 -7.27 7.99 -12.99
N HIS A 79 -6.27 8.77 -13.40
CA HIS A 79 -4.97 8.89 -12.74
C HIS A 79 -4.82 10.30 -12.15
N TYR A 80 -4.31 10.38 -10.91
CA TYR A 80 -4.06 11.64 -10.23
C TYR A 80 -2.71 11.61 -9.51
N ASP A 81 -1.71 12.36 -10.01
CA ASP A 81 -0.41 12.55 -9.34
C ASP A 81 -0.49 13.74 -8.38
N VAL A 82 -0.41 13.46 -7.08
CA VAL A 82 -0.52 14.45 -6.00
C VAL A 82 0.69 15.38 -6.00
N ARG A 83 1.88 14.88 -6.34
CA ARG A 83 3.12 15.70 -6.35
C ARG A 83 3.10 16.67 -7.52
N GLU A 84 2.65 16.25 -8.70
CA GLU A 84 2.47 17.15 -9.84
C GLU A 84 1.40 18.21 -9.54
N ALA A 85 0.26 17.82 -8.96
CA ALA A 85 -0.81 18.74 -8.62
C ALA A 85 -0.37 19.82 -7.62
N LEU A 86 0.44 19.46 -6.62
CA LEU A 86 0.98 20.40 -5.62
C LEU A 86 1.96 21.43 -6.21
N GLN A 87 2.50 21.21 -7.41
CA GLN A 87 3.32 22.22 -8.10
C GLN A 87 2.48 23.35 -8.70
N GLN A 88 1.19 23.10 -8.94
CA GLN A 88 0.30 24.00 -9.68
C GLN A 88 -0.85 24.54 -8.83
N GLN A 89 -1.20 23.84 -7.75
CA GLN A 89 -2.37 24.11 -6.92
C GLN A 89 -2.01 24.25 -5.44
N SER A 90 -2.92 24.84 -4.65
CA SER A 90 -2.73 24.90 -3.20
C SER A 90 -2.98 23.52 -2.56
N PRO A 91 -2.35 23.22 -1.40
CA PRO A 91 -2.57 21.95 -0.71
C PRO A 91 -4.04 21.63 -0.43
N GLU A 92 -4.85 22.64 -0.11
CA GLU A 92 -6.28 22.46 0.18
C GLU A 92 -7.09 22.08 -1.07
N SER A 93 -6.69 22.58 -2.25
CA SER A 93 -7.29 22.21 -3.53
C SER A 93 -6.97 20.75 -3.86
N VAL A 94 -5.69 20.37 -3.71
CA VAL A 94 -5.25 19.00 -3.97
C VAL A 94 -5.91 18.01 -3.01
N ASP A 95 -5.99 18.32 -1.71
CA ASP A 95 -6.64 17.46 -0.72
C ASP A 95 -8.12 17.26 -1.06
N ARG A 96 -8.82 18.32 -1.45
CA ARG A 96 -10.21 18.24 -1.92
C ARG A 96 -10.35 17.30 -3.12
N ASP A 97 -9.51 17.46 -4.13
CA ASP A 97 -9.58 16.67 -5.36
C ASP A 97 -9.33 15.18 -5.10
N VAL A 98 -8.34 14.86 -4.25
CA VAL A 98 -8.08 13.48 -3.80
C VAL A 98 -9.29 12.89 -3.08
N VAL A 99 -9.90 13.63 -2.15
CA VAL A 99 -11.09 13.16 -1.41
C VAL A 99 -12.27 12.94 -2.36
N LEU A 100 -12.47 13.81 -3.35
CA LEU A 100 -13.53 13.63 -4.34
C LEU A 100 -13.30 12.39 -5.20
N LEU A 101 -12.08 12.22 -5.73
CA LEU A 101 -11.70 11.06 -6.53
C LEU A 101 -11.90 9.74 -5.78
N MET A 102 -11.47 9.66 -4.51
CA MET A 102 -11.63 8.46 -3.70
C MET A 102 -13.10 8.08 -3.43
N ASN A 103 -14.01 9.06 -3.45
CA ASN A 103 -15.41 8.87 -3.07
C ASN A 103 -16.39 8.84 -4.25
N GLN A 104 -15.98 9.26 -5.46
CA GLN A 104 -16.86 9.27 -6.63
C GLN A 104 -17.08 7.87 -7.25
N TYR A 105 -16.17 6.93 -6.96
CA TYR A 105 -16.22 5.56 -7.46
C TYR A 105 -16.85 4.59 -6.44
N PRO A 106 -17.53 3.52 -6.89
CA PRO A 106 -17.94 2.41 -6.02
C PRO A 106 -16.78 1.89 -5.18
N GLN A 107 -17.04 1.43 -3.96
CA GLN A 107 -15.98 1.01 -3.04
C GLN A 107 -15.17 -0.19 -3.55
N ASP A 108 -15.79 -1.06 -4.34
CA ASP A 108 -15.22 -2.24 -4.99
C ASP A 108 -14.57 -1.93 -6.34
N ALA A 109 -14.65 -0.67 -6.81
CA ALA A 109 -13.97 -0.27 -8.04
C ALA A 109 -12.44 -0.48 -7.89
N PRO A 110 -11.79 -1.06 -8.91
CA PRO A 110 -10.35 -1.24 -8.93
C PRO A 110 -9.61 0.06 -8.66
N ARG A 111 -8.64 0.01 -7.76
CA ARG A 111 -7.85 1.16 -7.35
C ARG A 111 -6.44 0.78 -6.95
N THR A 112 -5.55 1.74 -7.15
CA THR A 112 -4.17 1.72 -6.70
C THR A 112 -3.87 3.04 -6.00
N LEU A 113 -3.32 2.99 -4.81
CA LEU A 113 -2.86 4.15 -4.07
C LEU A 113 -1.37 4.01 -3.83
N ASP A 114 -0.59 4.95 -4.36
CA ASP A 114 0.84 5.04 -4.15
C ASP A 114 1.16 5.95 -2.97
N TRP A 115 2.04 5.48 -2.10
CA TRP A 115 2.37 6.15 -0.86
C TRP A 115 3.87 6.29 -0.68
N LEU A 116 4.26 7.44 -0.13
CA LEU A 116 5.63 7.73 0.27
C LEU A 116 5.67 8.10 1.75
N ARG A 117 6.82 7.91 2.40
CA ARG A 117 7.05 8.53 3.71
C ARG A 117 6.98 10.05 3.53
N ALA A 118 6.29 10.75 4.44
CA ALA A 118 6.15 12.22 4.34
C ALA A 118 7.50 12.95 4.22
N GLN A 119 8.54 12.46 4.92
CA GLN A 119 9.89 13.02 4.86
C GLN A 119 10.61 12.80 3.51
N GLU A 120 10.13 11.88 2.68
CA GLU A 120 10.68 11.53 1.36
C GLU A 120 9.74 11.94 0.22
N PHE A 121 8.70 12.73 0.50
CA PHE A 121 7.66 13.08 -0.49
C PHE A 121 8.24 13.81 -1.71
N GLU A 122 9.19 14.71 -1.47
CA GLU A 122 9.92 15.46 -2.50
C GLU A 122 11.17 14.72 -3.02
N ALA A 123 11.47 13.53 -2.49
CA ALA A 123 12.67 12.79 -2.91
C ALA A 123 12.47 12.22 -4.32
N SER A 124 13.45 12.46 -5.21
CA SER A 124 13.46 11.86 -6.54
C SER A 124 13.58 10.32 -6.49
N LEU A 125 14.22 9.80 -5.44
CA LEU A 125 14.42 8.38 -5.18
C LEU A 125 14.07 8.06 -3.71
N PRO A 126 12.78 7.85 -3.39
CA PRO A 126 12.36 7.46 -2.05
C PRO A 126 12.89 6.06 -1.73
N LYS A 127 13.41 5.86 -0.51
CA LYS A 127 13.95 4.57 -0.09
C LYS A 127 12.87 3.57 0.28
N VAL A 128 11.70 4.06 0.69
CA VAL A 128 10.55 3.22 1.03
C VAL A 128 9.33 3.74 0.30
N LYS A 129 8.65 2.83 -0.39
CA LYS A 129 7.37 3.07 -1.06
C LYS A 129 6.35 2.07 -0.53
N ALA A 130 5.11 2.50 -0.40
CA ALA A 130 3.98 1.60 -0.20
C ALA A 130 3.00 1.74 -1.35
N ASN A 131 2.40 0.63 -1.76
CA ASN A 131 1.38 0.58 -2.80
C ASN A 131 0.22 -0.25 -2.26
N LEU A 132 -0.97 0.33 -2.23
CA LEU A 132 -2.19 -0.35 -1.79
C LEU A 132 -3.10 -0.53 -3.00
N THR A 133 -3.32 -1.77 -3.40
CA THR A 133 -4.21 -2.13 -4.50
C THR A 133 -5.48 -2.80 -3.98
N SER A 134 -6.54 -2.65 -4.74
CA SER A 134 -7.79 -3.37 -4.59
C SER A 134 -8.35 -3.63 -5.99
N ASP A 135 -8.74 -4.86 -6.29
CA ASP A 135 -9.46 -5.21 -7.53
C ASP A 135 -10.97 -5.44 -7.29
N GLY A 136 -11.41 -5.30 -6.05
CA GLY A 136 -12.79 -5.55 -5.61
C GLY A 136 -13.01 -6.94 -5.02
N GLU A 137 -12.03 -7.84 -5.15
CA GLU A 137 -12.04 -9.18 -4.56
C GLU A 137 -10.93 -9.34 -3.50
N MET A 138 -9.76 -8.76 -3.76
CA MET A 138 -8.57 -8.82 -2.93
C MET A 138 -8.00 -7.43 -2.67
N LEU A 139 -7.34 -7.30 -1.52
CA LEU A 139 -6.51 -6.18 -1.13
C LEU A 139 -5.06 -6.65 -1.09
N GLU A 140 -4.16 -5.88 -1.70
CA GLU A 140 -2.72 -6.09 -1.56
C GLU A 140 -2.04 -4.80 -1.10
N LEU A 141 -1.33 -4.87 0.03
CA LEU A 141 -0.43 -3.82 0.48
C LEU A 141 1.01 -4.26 0.23
N THR A 142 1.69 -3.60 -0.69
CA THR A 142 3.10 -3.83 -0.99
C THR A 142 3.97 -2.75 -0.36
N ILE A 143 4.97 -3.12 0.44
CA ILE A 143 6.04 -2.24 0.92
C ILE A 143 7.33 -2.60 0.21
N THR A 144 7.86 -1.67 -0.59
CA THR A 144 9.15 -1.84 -1.26
C THR A 144 10.20 -0.96 -0.60
N ARG A 145 11.33 -1.56 -0.23
CA ARG A 145 12.54 -0.88 0.22
C ARG A 145 13.63 -1.03 -0.84
N LEU A 146 14.17 0.10 -1.29
CA LEU A 146 15.25 0.20 -2.29
C LEU A 146 16.63 0.33 -1.64
#